data_AF-A0A7S0EKN1-F1
#
_entry.id   AF-A0A7S0EKN1-F1
#
_cell.length_a   1.000
_cell.length_b   1.000
_cell.length_c   1.000
_cell.angle_alpha   90.00
_cell.angle_beta   90.00
_cell.angle_gamma   90.00
#
_symmetry.space_group_name_H-M   'P 1'
#
loop_
_entity.id
_entity.type
_entity.pdbx_description
1 polymer ?
#
loop_
_entity_poly.entity_id
_entity_poly.type
_entity_poly.pdbx_seq_one_letter_code
_entity_poly.pdbx_strand_id
1 'polypeptide(L)'
;VLSGELLLVAEWGNSRVSVFEREGLSFLRHIGATLDEDGDPVGGSAPGEMDEPSDLAVHKGEVFVADTWNHRVNVYGLEDGAFRRTFGRRGAAAGEFTSPTGIDVA
;
A
#
# COMPACT_ATOMS: atom_id res chain seq x y z
N VAL A 1 18.02 -2.43 -12.35
CA VAL A 1 18.54 -2.36 -10.97
C VAL A 1 18.22 -0.99 -10.42
N LEU A 2 17.06 -0.84 -9.78
CA LEU A 2 16.74 0.37 -9.01
C LEU A 2 17.66 0.36 -7.79
N SER A 3 18.87 0.88 -7.96
CA SER A 3 19.84 1.07 -6.86
C SER A 3 19.65 2.42 -6.16
N GLY A 4 18.72 3.24 -6.64
CA GLY A 4 18.33 4.49 -6.01
C GLY A 4 17.36 4.23 -4.86
N GLU A 5 17.53 4.98 -3.78
CA GLU A 5 16.55 5.06 -2.71
C GLU A 5 15.22 5.60 -3.29
N LEU A 6 14.10 5.01 -2.87
CA LEU A 6 12.78 5.36 -3.35
C LEU A 6 12.06 6.21 -2.29
N LEU A 7 11.23 7.16 -2.76
CA LEU A 7 10.23 7.83 -1.93
C LEU A 7 8.87 7.20 -2.22
N LEU A 8 8.23 6.63 -1.20
CA LEU A 8 6.90 6.03 -1.32
C LEU A 8 5.89 6.90 -0.56
N VAL A 9 4.70 7.09 -1.14
CA VAL A 9 3.63 7.90 -0.57
C VAL A 9 2.35 7.07 -0.57
N ALA A 10 1.80 6.78 0.62
CA ALA A 10 0.45 6.23 0.75
C ALA A 10 -0.57 7.33 0.43
N GLU A 11 -1.35 7.15 -0.63
CA GLU A 11 -2.35 8.13 -1.05
C GLU A 11 -3.73 7.70 -0.57
N TRP A 12 -4.20 8.37 0.48
CA TRP A 12 -5.50 8.11 1.11
C TRP A 12 -6.65 8.14 0.10
N GLY A 13 -6.84 9.26 -0.62
CA GLY A 13 -7.97 9.41 -1.55
C GLY A 13 -7.84 8.67 -2.88
N ASN A 14 -6.63 8.28 -3.29
CA ASN A 14 -6.40 7.60 -4.57
C ASN A 14 -6.18 6.09 -4.42
N SER A 15 -6.36 5.55 -3.20
CA SER A 15 -6.32 4.10 -2.91
C SER A 15 -5.09 3.38 -3.48
N ARG A 16 -3.92 4.00 -3.37
CA ARG A 16 -2.65 3.48 -3.94
C ARG A 16 -1.43 3.94 -3.15
N VAL A 17 -0.29 3.36 -3.48
CA VAL A 17 1.02 3.90 -3.09
C VAL A 17 1.71 4.46 -4.32
N SER A 18 2.03 5.75 -4.33
CA SER A 18 2.86 6.34 -5.39
C SER A 18 4.33 6.23 -5.07
N VAL A 19 5.14 5.95 -6.08
CA VAL A 19 6.57 5.72 -5.94
C VAL A 19 7.34 6.69 -6.81
N PHE A 20 8.27 7.38 -6.18
CA PHE A 20 9.11 8.42 -6.74
C PHE A 20 10.58 8.06 -6.54
N GLU A 21 11.43 8.63 -7.39
CA GLU A 21 12.85 8.71 -7.13
C GLU A 21 13.10 9.74 -6.01
N ARG A 22 13.98 9.42 -5.04
CA ARG A 22 14.08 10.17 -3.77
C ARG A 22 14.62 11.60 -3.93
N GLU A 23 15.61 11.83 -4.78
CA GLU A 23 16.31 13.11 -4.83
C GLU A 23 15.65 14.08 -5.82
N GLY A 24 15.43 13.63 -7.06
CA GLY A 24 14.79 14.41 -8.12
C GLY A 24 13.25 14.42 -8.03
N LEU A 25 12.65 13.65 -7.12
CA LEU A 25 11.21 13.60 -6.85
C LEU A 25 10.38 13.29 -8.11
N SER A 26 10.98 12.60 -9.08
CA SER A 26 10.29 12.20 -10.30
C SER A 26 9.39 11.00 -10.06
N PHE A 27 8.16 11.03 -10.58
CA PHE A 27 7.23 9.91 -10.47
C PHE A 27 7.74 8.73 -11.29
N LEU A 28 7.70 7.53 -10.70
CA LEU A 28 8.14 6.30 -11.34
C LEU A 28 6.95 5.40 -11.71
N ARG A 29 6.11 5.08 -10.72
CA ARG A 29 4.92 4.23 -10.86
C ARG A 29 4.07 4.26 -9.59
N HIS A 30 2.92 3.60 -9.61
CA HIS A 30 2.16 3.26 -8.40
C HIS A 30 2.29 1.76 -8.05
N ILE A 31 1.98 1.42 -6.79
CA ILE A 31 1.78 0.06 -6.28
C ILE A 31 0.33 -0.04 -5.82
N GLY A 32 -0.37 -1.03 -6.35
CA GLY A 32 -1.83 -1.13 -6.22
C GLY A 32 -2.56 0.05 -6.88
N ALA A 33 -3.86 -0.13 -7.01
CA ALA A 33 -4.90 0.81 -7.43
C ALA A 33 -6.01 -0.04 -8.02
N THR A 34 -7.26 0.21 -7.65
CA THR A 34 -8.40 -0.25 -8.44
C THR A 34 -8.81 0.93 -9.30
N LEU A 35 -9.06 0.69 -10.59
CA LEU A 35 -9.57 1.70 -11.51
C LEU A 35 -11.01 1.36 -11.83
N ASP A 36 -11.87 2.38 -11.92
CA ASP A 36 -13.21 2.22 -12.46
C ASP A 36 -13.21 2.12 -14.00
N GLU A 37 -14.40 2.11 -14.60
CA GLU A 37 -14.57 2.00 -16.06
C GLU A 37 -13.99 3.19 -16.83
N ASP A 38 -13.90 4.35 -16.18
CA ASP A 38 -13.34 5.59 -16.76
C ASP A 38 -11.82 5.69 -16.54
N GLY A 39 -11.25 4.78 -15.75
CA GLY A 39 -9.83 4.73 -15.43
C GLY A 39 -9.45 5.57 -14.21
N ASP A 40 -10.42 6.06 -13.45
CA ASP A 40 -10.20 6.83 -12.23
C ASP A 40 -9.92 5.89 -11.04
N PRO A 41 -8.98 6.25 -10.14
CA PRO A 41 -8.67 5.44 -8.98
C PRO A 41 -9.84 5.40 -8.01
N VAL A 42 -10.22 4.19 -7.60
CA VAL A 42 -11.29 3.93 -6.63
C VAL A 42 -10.82 2.98 -5.54
N GLY A 43 -11.45 3.07 -4.37
CA GLY A 43 -11.27 2.09 -3.29
C GLY A 43 -11.80 0.71 -3.68
N GLY A 44 -11.09 -0.33 -3.24
CA GLY A 44 -11.45 -1.72 -3.49
C GLY A 44 -11.12 -2.62 -2.30
N SER A 45 -11.76 -3.79 -2.24
CA SER A 45 -11.64 -4.72 -1.11
C SER A 45 -11.18 -6.12 -1.53
N ALA A 46 -11.06 -6.38 -2.83
CA ALA A 46 -10.53 -7.65 -3.33
C ALA A 46 -9.04 -7.79 -2.98
N PRO A 47 -8.46 -9.00 -3.09
CA PRO A 47 -7.04 -9.20 -2.83
C PRO A 47 -6.14 -8.30 -3.69
N GLY A 48 -5.30 -7.48 -3.05
CA GLY A 48 -4.40 -6.56 -3.73
C GLY A 48 -5.00 -5.17 -4.01
N GLU A 49 -6.30 -4.99 -3.83
CA GLU A 49 -6.95 -3.68 -3.81
C GLU A 49 -6.79 -3.02 -2.43
N MET A 50 -6.85 -1.70 -2.40
CA MET A 50 -6.80 -0.91 -1.17
C MET A 50 -8.00 0.00 -1.08
N ASP A 51 -8.40 0.32 0.14
CA ASP A 51 -9.41 1.32 0.43
C ASP A 51 -8.85 2.25 1.50
N GLU A 52 -8.44 3.44 1.03
CA GLU A 52 -7.93 4.51 1.85
C GLU A 52 -6.71 4.12 2.72
N PRO A 53 -5.58 3.74 2.09
CA PRO A 53 -4.37 3.42 2.83
C PRO A 53 -3.82 4.67 3.54
N SER A 54 -3.29 4.48 4.75
CA SER A 54 -2.87 5.58 5.63
C SER A 54 -1.36 5.67 5.82
N ASP A 55 -0.67 4.53 5.90
CA ASP A 55 0.76 4.46 6.14
C ASP A 55 1.39 3.21 5.51
N LEU A 56 2.72 3.20 5.37
CA LEU A 56 3.47 2.08 4.83
C LEU A 56 4.84 1.92 5.48
N ALA A 57 5.33 0.67 5.48
CA ALA A 57 6.70 0.32 5.88
C ALA A 57 7.35 -0.55 4.80
N VAL A 58 8.67 -0.47 4.67
CA VAL A 58 9.44 -1.24 3.68
C VAL A 58 10.45 -2.12 4.40
N HIS A 59 10.44 -3.42 4.12
CA HIS A 59 11.40 -4.36 4.68
C HIS A 59 11.70 -5.49 3.69
N LYS A 60 12.99 -5.82 3.49
CA LYS A 60 13.45 -6.94 2.65
C LYS A 60 12.80 -7.02 1.26
N GLY A 61 12.62 -5.87 0.61
CA GLY A 61 12.01 -5.81 -0.72
C GLY A 61 10.49 -6.01 -0.74
N GLU A 62 9.83 -5.92 0.41
CA GLU A 62 8.37 -5.89 0.53
C GLU A 62 7.90 -4.52 1.04
N VAL A 63 6.73 -4.10 0.57
CA VAL A 63 6.00 -2.91 1.03
C VAL A 63 4.77 -3.39 1.79
N PHE A 64 4.67 -3.01 3.06
CA PHE A 64 3.55 -3.29 3.94
C PHE A 64 2.69 -2.02 4.02
N VAL A 65 1.41 -2.11 3.70
CA VAL A 65 0.51 -0.95 3.64
C VAL A 65 -0.64 -1.15 4.60
N ALA A 66 -0.86 -0.19 5.50
CA ALA A 66 -2.03 -0.15 6.37
C ALA A 66 -3.26 0.24 5.54
N ASP A 67 -4.12 -0.73 5.26
CA ASP A 67 -5.31 -0.61 4.43
C ASP A 67 -6.52 -0.32 5.33
N THR A 68 -6.75 0.97 5.58
CA THR A 68 -7.51 1.49 6.73
C THR A 68 -8.96 1.01 6.74
N TRP A 69 -9.69 1.20 5.63
CA TRP A 69 -11.12 0.82 5.57
C TRP A 69 -11.34 -0.67 5.38
N ASN A 70 -10.37 -1.38 4.81
CA ASN A 70 -10.41 -2.85 4.77
C ASN A 70 -9.94 -3.52 6.07
N HIS A 71 -9.44 -2.75 7.04
CA HIS A 71 -9.03 -3.24 8.35
C HIS A 71 -8.00 -4.38 8.28
N ARG A 72 -7.03 -4.23 7.38
CA ARG A 72 -6.01 -5.23 7.08
C ARG A 72 -4.68 -4.56 6.74
N VAL A 73 -3.65 -5.38 6.55
CA VAL A 73 -2.37 -4.94 5.97
C VAL A 73 -2.15 -5.69 4.67
N ASN A 74 -1.96 -4.96 3.57
CA ASN A 74 -1.55 -5.54 2.29
C ASN A 74 -0.04 -5.55 2.16
N VAL A 75 0.49 -6.59 1.50
CA VAL A 75 1.93 -6.75 1.26
C VAL A 75 2.17 -6.88 -0.25
N TYR A 76 3.07 -6.06 -0.76
CA TYR A 76 3.46 -6.01 -2.17
C TYR A 76 4.96 -6.20 -2.32
N GLY A 77 5.40 -6.68 -3.49
CA GLY A 77 6.82 -6.64 -3.86
C GLY A 77 7.25 -5.19 -4.14
N LEU A 78 8.38 -4.76 -3.57
CA LEU A 78 8.91 -3.42 -3.79
C LEU A 78 9.39 -3.23 -5.23
N GLU A 79 9.96 -4.24 -5.88
CA GLU A 79 10.50 -4.10 -7.24
C GLU A 79 9.40 -4.09 -8.30
N ASP A 80 8.57 -5.14 -8.31
CA ASP A 80 7.54 -5.38 -9.32
C ASP A 80 6.15 -4.80 -8.96
N GLY A 81 5.96 -4.33 -7.73
CA GLY A 81 4.66 -3.85 -7.25
C GLY A 81 3.60 -4.95 -7.12
N ALA A 82 3.97 -6.22 -7.27
CA ALA A 82 3.01 -7.32 -7.32
C ALA A 82 2.44 -7.61 -5.93
N PHE A 83 1.12 -7.78 -5.82
CA PHE A 83 0.47 -8.23 -4.60
C PHE A 83 1.02 -9.60 -4.18
N ARG A 84 1.35 -9.75 -2.90
CA ARG A 84 1.87 -11.00 -2.33
C ARG A 84 0.85 -11.66 -1.42
N ARG A 85 0.34 -10.90 -0.45
CA ARG A 85 -0.56 -11.39 0.59
C ARG A 85 -1.20 -10.24 1.35
N THR A 86 -2.21 -10.57 2.15
CA THR A 86 -2.79 -9.68 3.16
C THR A 86 -2.87 -10.42 4.49
N PHE A 87 -2.89 -9.69 5.59
CA PHE A 87 -3.16 -10.26 6.92
C PHE A 87 -3.98 -9.31 7.78
N GLY A 88 -4.66 -9.88 8.77
CA GLY A 88 -5.66 -9.20 9.56
C GLY A 88 -7.03 -9.16 8.91
N ARG A 89 -7.99 -8.68 9.69
CA ARG A 89 -9.39 -8.45 9.34
C ARG A 89 -9.98 -7.52 10.38
N ARG A 90 -11.17 -6.99 10.10
CA ARG A 90 -11.95 -6.23 11.08
C ARG A 90 -12.14 -7.00 12.39
N GLY A 91 -11.78 -6.39 13.51
CA GLY A 91 -12.08 -6.92 14.84
C GLY A 91 -11.13 -6.41 15.93
N ALA A 92 -11.16 -7.11 17.06
CA ALA A 92 -10.44 -6.74 18.29
C ALA A 92 -9.69 -7.92 18.94
N ALA A 93 -9.78 -9.12 18.36
CA ALA A 93 -8.98 -10.26 18.79
C ALA A 93 -7.51 -10.12 18.34
N ALA A 94 -6.65 -11.00 18.84
CA ALA A 94 -5.24 -11.00 18.47
C ALA A 94 -5.06 -11.15 16.95
N GLY A 95 -4.32 -10.22 16.34
CA GLY A 95 -4.10 -10.18 14.89
C GLY A 95 -5.25 -9.61 14.06
N GLU A 96 -6.34 -9.18 14.69
CA GLU A 96 -7.40 -8.38 14.04
C GLU A 96 -7.10 -6.88 14.19
N PHE A 97 -7.64 -6.09 13.29
CA PHE A 97 -7.47 -4.64 13.27
C PHE A 97 -8.83 -3.94 13.20
N THR A 98 -8.90 -2.72 13.69
CA THR A 98 -10.00 -1.80 13.41
C THR A 98 -9.37 -0.47 12.98
N SER A 99 -9.47 -0.17 11.69
CA SER A 99 -8.91 1.02 11.05
C SER A 99 -7.44 1.26 11.40
N PRO A 100 -6.51 0.35 11.02
CA PRO A 100 -5.09 0.56 11.27
C PRO A 100 -4.59 1.80 10.51
N THR A 101 -3.85 2.68 11.19
CA THR A 101 -3.40 3.96 10.61
C THR A 101 -1.89 4.13 10.51
N GLY A 102 -1.11 3.24 11.14
CA GLY A 102 0.34 3.36 11.24
C GLY A 102 1.00 1.99 11.26
N ILE A 103 2.15 1.88 10.61
CA ILE A 103 2.91 0.64 10.51
C ILE A 103 4.40 0.94 10.42
N ASP A 104 5.22 0.16 11.13
CA ASP A 104 6.67 0.30 11.10
C ASP A 104 7.35 -1.06 11.25
N VAL A 105 8.63 -1.11 10.89
CA VAL A 105 9.51 -2.27 11.02
C VAL A 105 10.71 -1.89 11.90
N ALA A 106 10.99 -2.72 12.91
CA ALA A 106 12.05 -2.47 13.89
C ALA A 106 13.46 -2.82 13.38
#